data_AF-A0A8G1VSY2-F1
#
_entry.id   AF-A0A8G1VSY2-F1
#
_cell.length_a   1.000
_cell.length_b   1.000
_cell.length_c   1.000
_cell.angle_alpha   90.00
_cell.angle_beta   90.00
_cell.angle_gamma   90.00
#
_symmetry.space_group_name_H-M   'P 1'
#
loop_
_entity.id
_entity.type
_entity.pdbx_description
1 polymer ?
#
loop_
_entity_poly.entity_id
_entity_poly.type
_entity_poly.pdbx_seq_one_letter_code
_entity_poly.pdbx_strand_id
1 'polypeptide(L)'
;MWLRCKWPLLPALAPSFDLRLLLELESNNMSKHPAHRRSPDDMAGVVPSGALESQGLYQSLMQEHNRHDPSNRGPVVRFVKPLYDKESGAVSDFEEHDKQPKYREVADEQIIKMLKVARFDTQPMSKCLLYRLPLEVRLRIWECLFPHNWSAVELEEFAQTTTGLAILLTSHQIFHEALLVFFYSLAYSRLVLKEYGGSTAHYLKSVPLKLDRCIYKRRGFICLDIECDEEREFGSLVLSLGDKIHETAVRRRWGFALFITTLRMEGPLRVHDLTVAVTENWKIPGFDENDLVQALFSGAFTVLGRLKFVGFTRMERRRLTNLILARQDPCVQLMRRRDDAEDIVG
;
A
#
# COMPACT_ATOMS: atom_id res chain seq x y z
N MET A 1 -22.69 4.79 45.51
CA MET A 1 -23.83 3.97 45.04
C MET A 1 -24.25 4.50 43.67
N TRP A 2 -24.33 3.61 42.69
CA TRP A 2 -24.45 3.88 41.25
C TRP A 2 -25.59 4.84 40.86
N LEU A 3 -25.36 5.65 39.83
CA LEU A 3 -26.40 6.00 38.87
C LEU A 3 -25.79 6.33 37.50
N ARG A 4 -26.07 5.42 36.56
CA ARG A 4 -25.85 5.52 35.12
C ARG A 4 -26.50 6.80 34.58
N CYS A 5 -25.73 7.67 33.92
CA CYS A 5 -26.29 8.64 32.98
C CYS A 5 -26.11 8.12 31.56
N LYS A 6 -27.26 7.84 30.94
CA LYS A 6 -27.42 7.44 29.54
C LYS A 6 -26.92 8.56 28.61
N TRP A 7 -26.05 8.21 27.68
CA TRP A 7 -25.73 9.06 26.53
C TRP A 7 -26.97 9.17 25.62
N PRO A 8 -27.39 10.38 25.20
CA PRO A 8 -28.42 10.51 24.19
C PRO A 8 -27.84 10.22 22.81
N LEU A 9 -28.40 9.18 22.20
CA LEU A 9 -28.58 8.90 20.77
C LEU A 9 -27.93 9.89 19.78
N LEU A 10 -26.93 9.36 19.05
CA LEU A 10 -26.42 9.87 17.78
C LEU A 10 -27.52 9.80 16.69
N PRO A 11 -27.78 10.86 15.92
CA PRO A 11 -28.39 10.72 14.61
C PRO A 11 -27.33 10.25 13.61
N ALA A 12 -27.70 9.23 12.84
CA ALA A 12 -26.97 8.73 11.68
C ALA A 12 -26.70 9.84 10.65
N LEU A 13 -25.51 9.82 10.03
CA LEU A 13 -25.22 10.20 8.64
C LEU A 13 -23.75 9.81 8.32
N ALA A 14 -23.58 9.03 7.25
CA ALA A 14 -22.36 8.32 6.82
C ALA A 14 -21.38 9.21 6.01
N PRO A 15 -20.26 8.68 5.45
CA PRO A 15 -19.12 8.13 6.15
C PRO A 15 -17.79 8.68 5.57
N SER A 16 -16.92 9.20 6.42
CA SER A 16 -15.48 9.28 6.15
C SER A 16 -14.84 9.28 7.52
N PHE A 17 -14.30 8.12 7.90
CA PHE A 17 -14.15 7.57 9.26
C PHE A 17 -15.44 7.04 9.89
N ASP A 18 -15.90 5.88 9.40
CA ASP A 18 -16.84 5.06 10.15
C ASP A 18 -16.11 4.32 11.29
N LEU A 19 -16.29 4.82 12.52
CA LEU A 19 -15.87 4.16 13.76
C LEU A 19 -16.49 2.75 13.93
N ARG A 20 -17.47 2.35 13.12
CA ARG A 20 -18.04 0.98 13.14
C ARG A 20 -17.11 -0.07 12.53
N LEU A 21 -16.24 0.29 11.58
CA LEU A 21 -15.20 -0.62 11.07
C LEU A 21 -14.22 -1.06 12.17
N LEU A 22 -14.10 -0.27 13.25
CA LEU A 22 -13.27 -0.61 14.41
C LEU A 22 -13.97 -1.59 15.38
N LEU A 23 -15.30 -1.67 15.37
CA LEU A 23 -16.06 -2.53 16.29
C LEU A 23 -16.37 -3.92 15.71
N GLU A 24 -16.35 -4.09 14.38
CA GLU A 24 -16.54 -5.41 13.74
C GLU A 24 -15.28 -6.29 13.75
N LEU A 25 -14.08 -5.71 13.92
CA LEU A 25 -12.83 -6.46 14.06
C LEU A 25 -12.66 -7.09 15.45
N GLU A 26 -13.31 -6.56 16.49
CA GLU A 26 -13.23 -7.12 17.85
C GLU A 26 -14.11 -8.37 18.05
N SER A 27 -15.10 -8.64 17.18
CA SER A 27 -16.09 -9.70 17.44
C SER A 27 -15.73 -11.10 16.92
N ASN A 28 -14.58 -11.29 16.27
CA ASN A 28 -14.20 -12.57 15.63
C ASN A 28 -13.04 -13.34 16.29
N ASN A 29 -12.74 -13.09 17.57
CA ASN A 29 -11.79 -13.93 18.33
C ASN A 29 -12.50 -14.79 19.38
N MET A 30 -13.14 -15.86 18.91
CA MET A 30 -13.50 -17.01 19.74
C MET A 30 -13.04 -18.30 19.03
N SER A 31 -11.80 -18.73 19.27
CA SER A 31 -11.49 -20.16 19.20
C SER A 31 -10.31 -20.52 20.10
N LYS A 32 -10.54 -21.51 20.95
CA LYS A 32 -9.68 -22.03 22.00
C LYS A 32 -8.67 -23.01 21.38
N HIS A 33 -7.38 -22.82 21.61
CA HIS A 33 -6.39 -23.89 21.45
C HIS A 33 -6.40 -24.83 22.67
N PRO A 34 -6.12 -26.12 22.44
CA PRO A 34 -5.23 -26.87 23.32
C PRO A 34 -3.98 -27.40 22.58
N ALA A 35 -2.93 -27.58 23.36
CA ALA A 35 -1.55 -27.80 22.95
C ALA A 35 -1.14 -29.28 22.77
N HIS A 36 -0.24 -29.50 21.81
CA HIS A 36 0.93 -30.41 21.73
C HIS A 36 0.99 -31.83 22.34
N ARG A 37 1.47 -32.79 21.51
CA ARG A 37 2.60 -33.77 21.62
C ARG A 37 2.25 -35.06 20.84
N ARG A 38 3.09 -35.80 20.08
CA ARG A 38 4.54 -36.12 20.09
C ARG A 38 4.96 -36.87 18.78
N SER A 39 6.20 -36.63 18.34
CA SER A 39 7.28 -37.44 17.69
C SER A 39 7.09 -38.54 16.59
N PRO A 40 8.17 -38.79 15.79
CA PRO A 40 8.20 -39.50 14.51
C PRO A 40 8.77 -40.93 14.60
N ASP A 41 8.57 -41.75 13.55
CA ASP A 41 9.37 -42.95 13.30
C ASP A 41 9.67 -43.12 11.80
N ASP A 42 10.98 -43.30 11.56
CA ASP A 42 11.73 -44.07 10.56
C ASP A 42 11.03 -44.62 9.30
N MET A 43 11.68 -44.39 8.14
CA MET A 43 12.15 -45.48 7.28
C MET A 43 13.15 -44.94 6.24
N ALA A 44 14.42 -45.32 6.42
CA ALA A 44 15.46 -45.20 5.40
C ALA A 44 15.32 -46.34 4.38
N GLY A 45 15.34 -46.01 3.08
CA GLY A 45 15.27 -47.00 2.01
C GLY A 45 15.85 -46.48 0.69
N VAL A 46 17.13 -46.80 0.46
CA VAL A 46 17.83 -47.04 -0.82
C VAL A 46 17.47 -46.15 -2.02
N VAL A 47 18.39 -45.25 -2.38
CA VAL A 47 18.35 -44.41 -3.58
C VAL A 47 18.95 -45.17 -4.78
N PRO A 48 18.25 -45.36 -5.91
CA PRO A 48 18.86 -45.83 -7.15
C PRO A 48 19.61 -44.68 -7.84
N SER A 49 20.75 -45.01 -8.44
CA SER A 49 21.77 -44.11 -9.00
C SER A 49 21.35 -43.23 -10.22
N GLY A 50 20.05 -42.98 -10.42
CA GLY A 50 19.50 -41.95 -11.31
C GLY A 50 19.00 -40.69 -10.58
N ALA A 51 19.19 -40.63 -9.25
CA ALA A 51 18.66 -39.56 -8.41
C ALA A 51 19.48 -38.26 -8.43
N LEU A 52 20.76 -38.29 -8.85
CA LEU A 52 21.62 -37.10 -8.76
C LEU A 52 21.31 -36.04 -9.83
N GLU A 53 20.98 -36.44 -11.06
CA GLU A 53 20.57 -35.49 -12.12
C GLU A 53 19.14 -34.98 -11.91
N SER A 54 18.24 -35.84 -11.42
CA SER A 54 16.86 -35.45 -11.09
C SER A 54 16.78 -34.61 -9.81
N GLN A 55 17.68 -34.79 -8.84
CA GLN A 55 17.80 -33.88 -7.69
C GLN A 55 18.34 -32.51 -8.08
N GLY A 56 19.30 -32.44 -9.01
CA GLY A 56 19.80 -31.17 -9.55
C GLY A 56 18.71 -30.39 -10.30
N LEU A 57 17.94 -31.08 -11.16
CA LEU A 57 16.79 -30.49 -11.86
C LEU A 57 15.65 -30.15 -10.89
N TYR A 58 15.36 -31.00 -9.90
CA TYR A 58 14.32 -30.74 -8.91
C TYR A 58 14.70 -29.60 -7.96
N GLN A 59 15.96 -29.49 -7.54
CA GLN A 59 16.46 -28.36 -6.74
C GLN A 59 16.52 -27.07 -7.57
N SER A 60 16.91 -27.13 -8.84
CA SER A 60 16.88 -26.00 -9.77
C SER A 60 15.44 -25.54 -10.04
N LEU A 61 14.51 -26.47 -10.28
CA LEU A 61 13.08 -26.18 -10.39
C LEU A 61 12.51 -25.65 -9.08
N MET A 62 12.86 -26.21 -7.93
CA MET A 62 12.38 -25.72 -6.62
C MET A 62 12.93 -24.33 -6.29
N GLN A 63 14.16 -24.01 -6.69
CA GLN A 63 14.71 -22.65 -6.61
C GLN A 63 13.98 -21.69 -7.57
N GLU A 64 13.69 -22.12 -8.81
CA GLU A 64 12.89 -21.33 -9.77
C GLU A 64 11.42 -21.12 -9.32
N HIS A 65 10.86 -22.05 -8.55
CA HIS A 65 9.47 -22.01 -8.07
C HIS A 65 9.33 -21.42 -6.66
N ASN A 66 10.42 -21.03 -6.00
CA ASN A 66 10.32 -20.40 -4.70
C ASN A 66 9.80 -18.97 -4.86
N ARG A 67 8.47 -18.83 -4.89
CA ARG A 67 7.76 -17.54 -4.99
C ARG A 67 8.13 -16.59 -3.85
N HIS A 68 8.60 -17.14 -2.72
CA HIS A 68 9.01 -16.40 -1.54
C HIS A 68 10.46 -15.91 -1.61
N ASP A 69 11.24 -16.28 -2.62
CA ASP A 69 12.60 -15.81 -2.77
C ASP A 69 12.61 -14.33 -3.23
N PRO A 70 13.15 -13.38 -2.42
CA PRO A 70 13.26 -11.98 -2.80
C PRO A 70 14.14 -11.73 -4.04
N SER A 71 14.95 -12.72 -4.46
CA SER A 71 15.73 -12.70 -5.70
C SER A 71 14.88 -13.04 -6.95
N ASN A 72 13.70 -13.66 -6.77
CA ASN A 72 12.74 -13.99 -7.84
C ASN A 72 12.00 -12.73 -8.33
N ARG A 73 12.74 -11.86 -9.01
CA ARG A 73 12.20 -10.69 -9.68
C ARG A 73 11.65 -11.12 -11.04
N GLY A 74 10.41 -10.75 -11.29
CA GLY A 74 9.75 -10.81 -12.59
C GLY A 74 10.08 -9.63 -13.47
N PRO A 75 9.33 -9.44 -14.58
CA PRO A 75 9.54 -8.33 -15.48
C PRO A 75 9.42 -6.99 -14.75
N VAL A 76 10.18 -6.01 -15.23
CA VAL A 76 10.06 -4.62 -14.80
C VAL A 76 9.62 -3.80 -16.00
N VAL A 77 8.49 -3.11 -15.82
CA VAL A 77 7.93 -2.20 -16.79
C VAL A 77 8.24 -0.79 -16.32
N ARG A 78 8.79 0.03 -17.21
CA ARG A 78 9.05 1.44 -16.99
C ARG A 78 7.95 2.24 -17.66
N PHE A 79 7.42 3.24 -16.96
CA PHE A 79 6.53 4.24 -17.51
C PHE A 79 7.33 5.50 -17.82
N VAL A 80 7.20 6.00 -19.04
CA VAL A 80 7.92 7.17 -19.56
C VAL A 80 6.97 8.05 -20.33
N LYS A 81 7.29 9.34 -20.40
CA LYS A 81 6.51 10.30 -21.17
C LYS A 81 7.11 10.40 -22.59
N PRO A 82 6.38 10.00 -23.64
CA PRO A 82 6.88 10.08 -25.00
C PRO A 82 6.99 11.54 -25.45
N LEU A 83 8.13 11.91 -26.03
CA LEU A 83 8.36 13.19 -26.68
C LEU A 83 8.12 13.01 -28.17
N TYR A 84 7.14 13.74 -28.72
CA TYR A 84 6.79 13.66 -30.13
C TYR A 84 7.57 14.70 -30.94
N ASP A 85 8.13 14.26 -32.06
CA ASP A 85 8.67 15.18 -33.06
C ASP A 85 7.51 16.01 -33.65
N LYS A 86 7.70 17.33 -33.67
CA LYS A 86 6.68 18.29 -34.10
C LYS A 86 6.40 18.21 -35.60
N GLU A 87 7.33 17.67 -36.39
CA GLU A 87 7.20 17.58 -37.85
C GLU A 87 6.62 16.24 -38.32
N SER A 88 7.08 15.12 -37.77
CA SER A 88 6.62 13.78 -38.16
C SER A 88 5.48 13.22 -37.32
N GLY A 89 5.23 13.77 -36.13
CA GLY A 89 4.28 13.21 -35.15
C GLY A 89 4.73 11.85 -34.57
N ALA A 90 5.94 11.38 -34.91
CA ALA A 90 6.51 10.16 -34.38
C ALA A 90 7.13 10.39 -33.01
N VAL A 91 7.20 9.33 -32.19
CA VAL A 91 7.95 9.37 -30.92
C VAL A 91 9.43 9.55 -31.23
N SER A 92 9.98 10.68 -30.78
CA SER A 92 11.35 11.12 -31.02
C SER A 92 12.29 10.76 -29.88
N ASP A 93 11.80 10.83 -28.65
CA ASP A 93 12.56 10.55 -27.43
C ASP A 93 11.60 10.26 -26.26
N PHE A 94 12.14 9.96 -25.08
CA PHE A 94 11.37 9.69 -23.87
C PHE A 94 11.89 10.51 -22.70
N GLU A 95 10.98 11.18 -22.00
CA GLU A 95 11.26 11.89 -20.76
C GLU A 95 10.95 10.95 -19.58
N GLU A 96 11.91 10.79 -18.66
CA GLU A 96 11.66 10.11 -17.38
C GLU A 96 10.77 11.01 -16.52
N HIS A 97 9.79 10.43 -15.82
CA HIS A 97 9.08 11.18 -14.80
C HIS A 97 10.05 11.60 -13.68
N ASP A 98 9.85 12.80 -13.13
CA ASP A 98 10.64 13.31 -12.02
C ASP A 98 10.63 12.33 -10.85
N LYS A 99 11.80 12.13 -10.24
CA LYS A 99 11.89 11.36 -9.00
C LYS A 99 11.05 12.06 -7.95
N GLN A 100 10.29 11.29 -7.17
CA GLN A 100 9.60 11.84 -6.01
C GLN A 100 10.59 12.66 -5.17
N PRO A 101 10.29 13.93 -4.84
CA PRO A 101 11.16 14.78 -4.04
C PRO A 101 11.38 14.17 -2.66
N LYS A 102 12.24 14.73 -1.80
CA LYS A 102 12.40 14.17 -0.44
C LYS A 102 11.28 14.65 0.48
N TYR A 103 10.93 13.82 1.47
CA TYR A 103 9.93 14.16 2.49
C TYR A 103 10.17 15.55 3.10
N ARG A 104 11.39 15.82 3.56
CA ARG A 104 11.72 17.10 4.21
C ARG A 104 11.70 18.31 3.28
N GLU A 105 11.79 18.10 1.97
CA GLU A 105 11.74 19.17 0.98
C GLU A 105 10.30 19.60 0.67
N VAL A 106 9.31 18.72 0.89
CA VAL A 106 7.91 18.98 0.52
C VAL A 106 6.97 18.83 1.71
N ALA A 107 6.98 17.70 2.40
CA ALA A 107 6.05 17.41 3.48
C ALA A 107 6.25 18.33 4.68
N ASP A 108 7.49 18.51 5.17
CA ASP A 108 7.76 19.37 6.34
C ASP A 108 7.30 20.81 6.07
N GLU A 109 7.61 21.35 4.89
CA GLU A 109 7.19 22.71 4.52
C GLU A 109 5.66 22.83 4.47
N GLN A 110 4.98 21.87 3.83
CA GLN A 110 3.51 21.88 3.76
C GLN A 110 2.87 21.73 5.14
N ILE A 111 3.36 20.81 5.96
CA ILE A 111 2.86 20.60 7.32
C ILE A 111 3.07 21.86 8.16
N ILE A 112 4.27 22.44 8.15
CA ILE A 112 4.59 23.66 8.90
C ILE A 112 3.71 24.82 8.44
N LYS A 113 3.55 25.00 7.12
CA LYS A 113 2.69 26.03 6.54
C LYS A 113 1.25 25.86 7.04
N MET A 114 0.70 24.65 6.97
CA MET A 114 -0.67 24.36 7.41
C MET A 114 -0.87 24.59 8.92
N LEU A 115 0.08 24.15 9.74
CA LEU A 115 0.02 24.32 11.20
C LEU A 115 0.15 25.78 11.61
N LYS A 116 1.01 26.58 10.93
CA LYS A 116 1.13 28.02 11.17
C LYS A 116 -0.15 28.78 10.81
N VAL A 117 -0.76 28.49 9.66
CA VAL A 117 -2.06 29.08 9.26
C VAL A 117 -3.12 28.82 10.32
N ALA A 118 -3.08 27.62 10.89
CA ALA A 118 -4.00 27.21 11.94
C ALA A 118 -3.61 27.65 13.35
N ARG A 119 -2.56 28.45 13.52
CA ARG A 119 -2.09 28.94 14.83
C ARG A 119 -1.76 27.81 15.82
N PHE A 120 -1.22 26.71 15.31
CA PHE A 120 -0.67 25.61 16.12
C PHE A 120 0.75 25.92 16.63
N ASP A 121 0.99 27.16 16.99
CA ASP A 121 2.26 27.60 17.52
C ASP A 121 2.51 27.00 18.91
N THR A 122 3.75 27.09 19.36
CA THR A 122 4.11 26.73 20.73
C THR A 122 3.26 27.53 21.72
N GLN A 123 2.62 26.83 22.67
CA GLN A 123 1.84 27.43 23.74
C GLN A 123 2.53 27.14 25.08
N PRO A 124 3.45 28.02 25.54
CA PRO A 124 4.24 27.80 26.76
C PRO A 124 3.37 27.57 28.01
N MET A 125 2.17 28.16 28.02
CA MET A 125 1.22 28.11 29.15
C MET A 125 0.22 26.95 29.05
N SER A 126 0.28 26.13 27.99
CA SER A 126 -0.63 24.99 27.84
C SER A 126 -0.43 23.96 28.95
N LYS A 127 -1.51 23.32 29.41
CA LYS A 127 -1.44 22.22 30.38
C LYS A 127 -0.89 20.93 29.75
N CYS A 128 -1.01 20.78 28.43
CA CYS A 128 -0.44 19.65 27.71
C CYS A 128 1.00 19.99 27.31
N LEU A 129 1.96 19.21 27.82
CA LEU A 129 3.39 19.45 27.64
C LEU A 129 3.82 19.38 26.18
N LEU A 130 3.13 18.61 25.33
CA LEU A 130 3.41 18.55 23.90
C LEU A 130 3.28 19.92 23.24
N TYR A 131 2.27 20.73 23.59
CA TYR A 131 2.12 22.08 23.01
C TYR A 131 3.18 23.07 23.44
N ARG A 132 3.91 22.79 24.53
CA ARG A 132 5.02 23.63 24.96
C ARG A 132 6.28 23.40 24.13
N LEU A 133 6.32 22.33 23.34
CA LEU A 133 7.45 22.04 22.47
C LEU A 133 7.39 22.88 21.19
N PRO A 134 8.55 23.29 20.64
CA PRO A 134 8.64 23.80 19.28
C PRO A 134 8.05 22.82 18.27
N LEU A 135 7.50 23.34 17.18
CA LEU A 135 6.85 22.51 16.16
C LEU A 135 7.84 21.50 15.57
N GLU A 136 9.08 21.91 15.31
CA GLU A 136 10.14 21.06 14.78
C GLU A 136 10.46 19.87 15.70
N VAL A 137 10.31 20.04 17.02
CA VAL A 137 10.48 18.96 17.99
C VAL A 137 9.28 18.02 17.95
N ARG A 138 8.05 18.54 17.83
CA ARG A 138 6.84 17.71 17.70
C ARG A 138 6.87 16.90 16.40
N LEU A 139 7.29 17.49 15.28
CA LEU A 139 7.45 16.78 14.01
C LEU A 139 8.38 15.58 14.17
N ARG A 140 9.53 15.73 14.84
CA ARG A 140 10.43 14.60 15.14
C ARG A 140 9.79 13.51 16.01
N ILE A 141 8.89 13.86 16.94
CA ILE A 141 8.12 12.87 17.71
C ILE A 141 7.22 12.08 16.76
N TRP A 142 6.56 12.76 15.82
CA TRP A 142 5.71 12.12 14.82
C TRP A 142 6.51 11.29 13.82
N GLU A 143 7.72 11.69 13.43
CA GLU A 143 8.61 10.87 12.58
C GLU A 143 8.87 9.48 13.19
N CYS A 144 8.92 9.38 14.52
CA CYS A 144 9.07 8.10 15.23
C CYS A 144 7.81 7.21 15.18
N LEU A 145 6.63 7.82 15.05
CA LEU A 145 5.34 7.11 15.02
C LEU A 145 4.90 6.80 13.59
N PHE A 146 5.22 7.69 12.66
CA PHE A 146 4.81 7.66 11.26
C PHE A 146 6.07 7.67 10.39
N PRO A 147 6.69 6.50 10.17
CA PRO A 147 7.91 6.41 9.40
C PRO A 147 7.68 6.89 7.97
N HIS A 148 8.66 7.57 7.40
CA HIS A 148 8.65 8.13 6.04
C HIS A 148 10.00 7.89 5.34
N ASN A 149 10.73 6.89 5.82
CA ASN A 149 12.08 6.52 5.39
C ASN A 149 12.07 5.33 4.42
N TRP A 150 10.99 5.18 3.64
CA TRP A 150 10.78 4.04 2.75
C TRP A 150 10.70 2.67 3.43
N SER A 151 10.49 2.63 4.75
CA SER A 151 10.17 1.39 5.45
C SER A 151 8.91 0.75 4.89
N ALA A 152 8.86 -0.58 4.93
CA ALA A 152 7.63 -1.31 4.63
C ALA A 152 6.60 -1.02 5.73
N VAL A 153 5.41 -0.59 5.31
CA VAL A 153 4.27 -0.35 6.19
C VAL A 153 3.13 -1.20 5.67
N GLU A 154 2.75 -2.23 6.41
CA GLU A 154 1.54 -3.00 6.15
C GLU A 154 0.35 -2.16 6.59
N LEU A 155 -0.49 -1.76 5.64
CA LEU A 155 -1.49 -0.72 5.88
C LEU A 155 -2.50 -1.14 6.94
N GLU A 156 -2.90 -2.40 6.92
CA GLU A 156 -3.90 -2.98 7.82
C GLU A 156 -3.38 -3.07 9.26
N GLU A 157 -2.17 -3.60 9.45
CA GLU A 157 -1.52 -3.67 10.78
C GLU A 157 -1.20 -2.27 11.32
N PHE A 158 -0.77 -1.38 10.44
CA PHE A 158 -0.46 -0.01 10.79
C PHE A 158 -1.70 0.75 11.26
N ALA A 159 -2.83 0.62 10.56
CA ALA A 159 -4.10 1.21 10.99
C ALA A 159 -4.52 0.69 12.37
N GLN A 160 -4.41 -0.62 12.61
CA GLN A 160 -4.75 -1.22 13.91
C GLN A 160 -3.86 -0.69 15.04
N THR A 161 -2.54 -0.64 14.83
CA THR A 161 -1.57 -0.21 15.85
C THR A 161 -1.68 1.28 16.17
N THR A 162 -2.01 2.12 15.19
CA THR A 162 -2.13 3.57 15.38
C THR A 162 -3.45 4.01 15.99
N THR A 163 -4.54 3.23 15.83
CA THR A 163 -5.88 3.60 16.31
C THR A 163 -5.97 3.66 17.85
N GLY A 164 -5.08 2.98 18.57
CA GLY A 164 -5.04 2.94 20.05
C GLY A 164 -4.03 3.89 20.71
N LEU A 165 -3.35 4.75 19.94
CA LEU A 165 -2.25 5.55 20.48
C LEU A 165 -2.76 6.62 21.47
N ALA A 166 -2.44 6.44 22.75
CA ALA A 166 -2.81 7.36 23.82
C ALA A 166 -2.40 8.82 23.54
N ILE A 167 -1.28 9.02 22.84
CA ILE A 167 -0.82 10.37 22.44
C ILE A 167 -1.84 11.08 21.54
N LEU A 168 -2.51 10.36 20.64
CA LEU A 168 -3.54 10.90 19.74
C LEU A 168 -4.82 11.27 20.50
N LEU A 169 -5.04 10.68 21.68
CA LEU A 169 -6.17 10.97 22.55
C LEU A 169 -5.89 12.12 23.53
N THR A 170 -4.66 12.64 23.59
CA THR A 170 -4.27 13.69 24.55
C THR A 170 -5.02 15.00 24.36
N SER A 171 -5.29 15.37 23.10
CA SER A 171 -6.11 16.53 22.76
C SER A 171 -6.52 16.47 21.29
N HIS A 172 -7.63 17.14 20.99
CA HIS A 172 -8.15 17.21 19.62
C HIS A 172 -7.16 17.84 18.62
N GLN A 173 -6.40 18.83 19.08
CA GLN A 173 -5.39 19.50 18.29
C GLN A 173 -4.20 18.53 17.99
N ILE A 174 -3.76 17.69 18.95
CA ILE A 174 -2.65 16.75 18.75
C ILE A 174 -3.06 15.68 17.74
N PHE A 175 -4.32 15.24 17.81
CA PHE A 175 -4.89 14.33 16.83
C PHE A 175 -4.79 14.90 15.41
N HIS A 176 -5.14 16.17 15.21
CA HIS A 176 -5.10 16.83 13.91
C HIS A 176 -3.70 17.04 13.36
N GLU A 177 -2.76 17.46 14.20
CA GLU A 177 -1.35 17.56 13.83
C GLU A 177 -0.81 16.19 13.39
N ALA A 178 -1.07 15.16 14.19
CA ALA A 178 -0.67 13.80 13.88
C ALA A 178 -1.31 13.28 12.59
N LEU A 179 -2.60 13.57 12.35
CA LEU A 179 -3.30 13.19 11.13
C LEU A 179 -2.66 13.80 9.88
N LEU A 180 -2.25 15.08 9.96
CA LEU A 180 -1.51 15.74 8.88
C LEU A 180 -0.16 15.07 8.62
N VAL A 181 0.64 14.86 9.67
CA VAL A 181 1.96 14.22 9.52
C VAL A 181 1.79 12.82 8.97
N PHE A 182 0.85 12.04 9.51
CA PHE A 182 0.51 10.71 9.05
C PHE A 182 0.13 10.70 7.57
N PHE A 183 -0.77 11.61 7.16
CA PHE A 183 -1.18 11.77 5.77
C PHE A 183 0.06 11.92 4.89
N TYR A 184 0.95 12.88 5.15
CA TYR A 184 2.14 13.05 4.31
C TYR A 184 3.13 11.89 4.41
N SER A 185 3.34 11.28 5.58
CA SER A 185 4.30 10.16 5.77
C SER A 185 3.95 8.92 4.94
N LEU A 186 2.66 8.62 4.76
CA LEU A 186 2.21 7.49 3.93
C LEU A 186 2.74 7.57 2.49
N ALA A 187 2.80 8.77 1.90
CA ALA A 187 3.28 8.97 0.54
C ALA A 187 4.77 8.65 0.36
N TYR A 188 5.54 8.62 1.45
CA TYR A 188 6.99 8.36 1.48
C TYR A 188 7.33 7.03 2.16
N SER A 189 6.32 6.19 2.32
CA SER A 189 6.45 4.83 2.83
C SER A 189 6.35 3.82 1.70
N ARG A 190 6.89 2.62 1.93
CA ARG A 190 6.60 1.48 1.06
C ARG A 190 5.33 0.80 1.57
N LEU A 191 4.18 1.20 1.04
CA LEU A 191 2.89 0.69 1.48
C LEU A 191 2.69 -0.73 0.95
N VAL A 192 2.44 -1.68 1.85
CA VAL A 192 2.15 -3.08 1.51
C VAL A 192 0.68 -3.32 1.78
N LEU A 193 -0.06 -3.66 0.73
CA LEU A 193 -1.45 -4.07 0.81
C LEU A 193 -1.53 -5.59 0.77
N LYS A 194 -2.21 -6.15 1.77
CA LYS A 194 -2.52 -7.59 1.83
C LYS A 194 -4.02 -7.83 1.82
N GLU A 195 -4.81 -6.84 2.22
CA GLU A 195 -6.26 -6.86 2.14
C GLU A 195 -6.74 -5.77 1.19
N TYR A 196 -7.86 -6.06 0.54
CA TYR A 196 -8.38 -5.23 -0.52
C TYR A 196 -9.88 -5.06 -0.36
N GLY A 197 -10.39 -3.93 -0.80
CA GLY A 197 -11.81 -3.63 -0.87
C GLY A 197 -12.04 -2.16 -1.18
N GLY A 198 -13.32 -1.78 -1.24
CA GLY A 198 -13.70 -0.37 -1.42
C GLY A 198 -13.18 0.51 -0.28
N SER A 199 -13.21 0.02 0.96
CA SER A 199 -12.66 0.73 2.12
C SER A 199 -11.17 1.03 1.98
N THR A 200 -10.36 0.10 1.49
CA THR A 200 -8.93 0.31 1.24
C THR A 200 -8.70 1.37 0.17
N ALA A 201 -9.48 1.36 -0.92
CA ALA A 201 -9.42 2.40 -1.96
C ALA A 201 -9.78 3.77 -1.39
N HIS A 202 -10.91 3.89 -0.70
CA HIS A 202 -11.33 5.13 -0.05
C HIS A 202 -10.28 5.63 0.95
N TYR A 203 -9.65 4.74 1.71
CA TYR A 203 -8.62 5.10 2.67
C TYR A 203 -7.40 5.73 1.98
N LEU A 204 -6.89 5.09 0.92
CA LEU A 204 -5.73 5.60 0.16
C LEU A 204 -6.03 6.92 -0.54
N LYS A 205 -7.29 7.14 -0.94
CA LYS A 205 -7.75 8.40 -1.54
C LYS A 205 -8.23 9.43 -0.53
N SER A 206 -8.31 9.07 0.76
CA SER A 206 -8.83 9.98 1.77
C SER A 206 -7.86 11.13 1.99
N VAL A 207 -8.39 12.34 1.95
CA VAL A 207 -7.70 13.55 2.39
C VAL A 207 -8.19 13.95 3.78
N PRO A 208 -7.34 14.49 4.66
CA PRO A 208 -7.77 15.10 5.91
C PRO A 208 -8.86 16.12 5.60
N LEU A 209 -10.06 15.88 6.12
CA LEU A 209 -11.25 16.66 5.79
C LEU A 209 -11.07 18.15 6.13
N LYS A 210 -11.69 19.03 5.33
CA LYS A 210 -12.08 20.35 5.81
C LYS A 210 -13.02 20.19 7.00
N LEU A 211 -12.75 20.88 8.10
CA LEU A 211 -13.40 20.62 9.40
C LEU A 211 -14.56 21.57 9.70
N ASP A 212 -15.16 22.19 8.68
CA ASP A 212 -16.43 22.92 8.80
C ASP A 212 -17.53 22.10 9.52
N ARG A 213 -17.46 20.77 9.43
CA ARG A 213 -18.36 19.82 10.11
C ARG A 213 -17.84 19.27 11.45
N CYS A 214 -16.62 19.62 11.87
CA CYS A 214 -16.07 19.13 13.13
C CYS A 214 -16.85 19.66 14.34
N ILE A 215 -17.33 18.75 15.19
CA ILE A 215 -18.08 19.11 16.39
C ILE A 215 -17.26 19.98 17.37
N TYR A 216 -15.93 19.88 17.33
CA TYR A 216 -15.03 20.66 18.17
C TYR A 216 -14.85 22.09 17.62
N LYS A 217 -14.86 22.28 16.30
CA LYS A 217 -14.92 23.62 15.67
C LYS A 217 -16.17 24.37 16.11
N ARG A 218 -17.33 23.69 16.12
CA ARG A 218 -18.60 24.24 16.64
C ARG A 218 -18.57 24.57 18.13
N ARG A 219 -17.64 23.98 18.89
CA ARG A 219 -17.40 24.25 20.31
C ARG A 219 -16.28 25.27 20.55
N GLY A 220 -15.81 25.94 19.51
CA GLY A 220 -14.78 26.98 19.60
C GLY A 220 -13.35 26.47 19.66
N PHE A 221 -13.10 25.16 19.44
CA PHE A 221 -11.74 24.65 19.30
C PHE A 221 -11.19 24.99 17.92
N ILE A 222 -9.87 25.24 17.87
CA ILE A 222 -9.15 25.44 16.62
C ILE A 222 -9.08 24.10 15.90
N CYS A 223 -9.80 24.00 14.79
CA CYS A 223 -9.81 22.87 13.88
C CYS A 223 -9.31 23.34 12.52
N LEU A 224 -8.43 22.56 11.91
CA LEU A 224 -7.85 22.84 10.61
C LEU A 224 -8.89 22.81 9.47
N ASP A 225 -9.00 23.88 8.68
CA ASP A 225 -9.53 23.75 7.31
C ASP A 225 -8.35 23.43 6.41
N ILE A 226 -8.10 22.13 6.24
CA ILE A 226 -6.96 21.60 5.49
C ILE A 226 -7.38 21.51 4.03
N GLU A 227 -6.79 22.34 3.18
CA GLU A 227 -6.74 22.08 1.74
C GLU A 227 -5.48 21.26 1.45
N CYS A 228 -5.61 19.94 1.54
CA CYS A 228 -4.59 19.04 1.00
C CYS A 228 -4.79 18.91 -0.50
N ASP A 229 -3.70 18.64 -1.20
CA ASP A 229 -3.77 18.22 -2.60
C ASP A 229 -4.63 16.96 -2.71
N GLU A 230 -5.66 17.03 -3.56
CA GLU A 230 -6.57 15.90 -3.81
C GLU A 230 -5.83 14.77 -4.55
N GLU A 231 -4.76 15.11 -5.27
CA GLU A 231 -3.98 14.17 -6.08
C GLU A 231 -2.63 13.82 -5.45
N ARG A 232 -2.68 13.23 -4.26
CA ARG A 232 -1.50 12.67 -3.60
C ARG A 232 -0.81 11.60 -4.47
N GLU A 233 0.50 11.77 -4.65
CA GLU A 233 1.36 10.74 -5.24
C GLU A 233 1.99 9.84 -4.18
N PHE A 234 1.85 8.53 -4.34
CA PHE A 234 2.53 7.56 -3.50
C PHE A 234 3.89 7.18 -4.08
N GLY A 235 4.91 7.14 -3.23
CA GLY A 235 6.25 6.74 -3.63
C GLY A 235 6.33 5.27 -4.01
N SER A 236 5.83 4.39 -3.15
CA SER A 236 5.83 2.95 -3.43
C SER A 236 4.61 2.25 -2.86
N LEU A 237 3.97 1.44 -3.72
CA LEU A 237 2.85 0.58 -3.37
C LEU A 237 3.18 -0.87 -3.75
N VAL A 238 2.94 -1.81 -2.85
CA VAL A 238 3.10 -3.25 -3.05
C VAL A 238 1.74 -3.92 -2.91
N LEU A 239 1.27 -4.52 -3.99
CA LEU A 239 0.08 -5.35 -4.04
C LEU A 239 0.50 -6.80 -3.80
N SER A 240 0.18 -7.34 -2.62
CA SER A 240 0.42 -8.74 -2.29
C SER A 240 -0.79 -9.60 -2.69
N LEU A 241 -0.62 -10.51 -3.65
CA LEU A 241 -1.67 -11.37 -4.16
C LEU A 241 -1.39 -12.85 -3.85
N GLY A 242 -2.46 -13.63 -3.71
CA GLY A 242 -2.39 -15.02 -3.25
C GLY A 242 -2.29 -15.14 -1.73
N ASP A 243 -2.31 -16.39 -1.27
CA ASP A 243 -2.06 -16.80 0.10
C ASP A 243 -1.82 -18.32 0.13
N LYS A 244 -1.11 -18.84 1.13
CA LYS A 244 -0.97 -20.28 1.35
C LYS A 244 -2.32 -20.95 1.60
N ILE A 245 -3.24 -20.24 2.25
CA ILE A 245 -4.61 -20.69 2.52
C ILE A 245 -5.51 -20.29 1.36
N HIS A 246 -6.08 -21.29 0.68
CA HIS A 246 -6.91 -21.07 -0.52
C HIS A 246 -8.09 -20.11 -0.27
N GLU A 247 -8.81 -20.26 0.84
CA GLU A 247 -9.95 -19.39 1.18
C GLU A 247 -9.54 -17.91 1.33
N THR A 248 -8.39 -17.67 1.97
CA THR A 248 -7.80 -16.33 2.10
C THR A 248 -7.42 -15.77 0.74
N ALA A 249 -6.81 -16.58 -0.13
CA ALA A 249 -6.46 -16.17 -1.49
C ALA A 249 -7.71 -15.79 -2.33
N VAL A 250 -8.79 -16.57 -2.22
CA VAL A 250 -10.07 -16.26 -2.88
C VAL A 250 -10.64 -14.93 -2.36
N ARG A 251 -10.67 -14.72 -1.04
CA ARG A 251 -11.13 -13.46 -0.44
C ARG A 251 -10.31 -12.27 -0.92
N ARG A 252 -8.97 -12.40 -0.93
CA ARG A 252 -8.06 -11.36 -1.45
C ARG A 252 -8.34 -11.03 -2.91
N ARG A 253 -8.55 -12.05 -3.76
CA ARG A 253 -8.90 -11.83 -5.18
C ARG A 253 -10.20 -11.06 -5.34
N TRP A 254 -11.24 -11.41 -4.57
CA TRP A 254 -12.52 -10.72 -4.64
C TRP A 254 -12.40 -9.27 -4.17
N GLY A 255 -11.69 -9.06 -3.05
CA GLY A 255 -11.37 -7.73 -2.55
C GLY A 255 -10.57 -6.91 -3.57
N PHE A 256 -9.60 -7.53 -4.26
CA PHE A 256 -8.77 -6.89 -5.26
C PHE A 256 -9.60 -6.41 -6.46
N ALA A 257 -10.53 -7.23 -6.95
CA ALA A 257 -11.43 -6.83 -8.02
C ALA A 257 -12.32 -5.63 -7.61
N LEU A 258 -12.83 -5.63 -6.37
CA LEU A 258 -13.59 -4.51 -5.83
C LEU A 258 -12.72 -3.25 -5.72
N PHE A 259 -11.52 -3.37 -5.15
CA PHE A 259 -10.54 -2.29 -5.02
C PHE A 259 -10.23 -1.64 -6.38
N ILE A 260 -9.90 -2.44 -7.39
CA ILE A 260 -9.65 -1.97 -8.76
C ILE A 260 -10.86 -1.23 -9.33
N THR A 261 -12.06 -1.79 -9.16
CA THR A 261 -13.30 -1.17 -9.65
C THR A 261 -13.55 0.17 -8.96
N THR A 262 -13.40 0.25 -7.64
CA THR A 262 -13.55 1.49 -6.87
C THR A 262 -12.57 2.55 -7.34
N LEU A 263 -11.29 2.20 -7.55
CA LEU A 263 -10.30 3.14 -8.08
C LEU A 263 -10.65 3.66 -9.47
N ARG A 264 -11.16 2.81 -10.36
CA ARG A 264 -11.59 3.26 -11.69
C ARG A 264 -12.75 4.26 -11.62
N MET A 265 -13.65 4.09 -10.66
CA MET A 265 -14.81 4.96 -10.49
C MET A 265 -14.45 6.29 -9.82
N GLU A 266 -13.55 6.27 -8.84
CA GLU A 266 -13.16 7.47 -8.09
C GLU A 266 -11.98 8.22 -8.70
N GLY A 267 -11.28 7.61 -9.66
CA GLY A 267 -10.07 8.13 -10.29
C GLY A 267 -8.80 7.38 -9.87
N PRO A 268 -7.78 7.35 -10.72
CA PRO A 268 -6.59 6.52 -10.51
C PRO A 268 -5.81 6.90 -9.26
N LEU A 269 -5.16 5.91 -8.63
CA LEU A 269 -4.09 6.18 -7.68
C LEU A 269 -2.79 6.53 -8.43
N ARG A 270 -2.20 7.68 -8.12
CA ARG A 270 -0.89 8.09 -8.64
C ARG A 270 0.21 7.43 -7.81
N VAL A 271 1.06 6.63 -8.45
CA VAL A 271 2.13 5.89 -7.77
C VAL A 271 3.42 5.91 -8.59
N HIS A 272 4.54 6.21 -7.95
CA HIS A 272 5.86 6.15 -8.59
C HIS A 272 6.29 4.71 -8.84
N ASP A 273 6.43 3.90 -7.80
CA ASP A 273 6.79 2.48 -7.92
C ASP A 273 5.64 1.56 -7.48
N LEU A 274 4.98 0.91 -8.43
CA LEU A 274 4.00 -0.15 -8.18
C LEU A 274 4.70 -1.53 -8.23
N THR A 275 4.53 -2.34 -7.21
CA THR A 275 5.04 -3.72 -7.17
C THR A 275 3.89 -4.68 -7.01
N VAL A 276 3.82 -5.69 -7.87
CA VAL A 276 2.89 -6.81 -7.74
C VAL A 276 3.68 -8.02 -7.25
N ALA A 277 3.45 -8.42 -6.02
CA ALA A 277 4.08 -9.57 -5.40
C ALA A 277 3.06 -10.70 -5.31
N VAL A 278 3.36 -11.85 -5.91
CA VAL A 278 2.47 -13.02 -5.86
C VAL A 278 3.04 -14.13 -5.00
N THR A 279 2.15 -14.84 -4.31
CA THR A 279 2.44 -16.03 -3.50
C THR A 279 1.65 -17.23 -4.01
N GLU A 280 1.55 -18.31 -3.24
CA GLU A 280 0.70 -19.45 -3.60
C GLU A 280 -0.76 -19.04 -3.82
N ASN A 281 -1.49 -19.81 -4.62
CA ASN A 281 -2.90 -19.58 -4.92
C ASN A 281 -3.24 -18.16 -5.45
N TRP A 282 -2.27 -17.38 -5.95
CA TRP A 282 -2.56 -16.09 -6.56
C TRP A 282 -3.40 -16.26 -7.83
N LYS A 283 -3.19 -17.36 -8.56
CA LYS A 283 -3.98 -17.79 -9.70
C LYS A 283 -5.06 -18.75 -9.22
N ILE A 284 -6.31 -18.41 -9.50
CA ILE A 284 -7.50 -19.21 -9.18
C ILE A 284 -8.45 -19.19 -10.39
N PRO A 285 -9.42 -20.12 -10.50
CA PRO A 285 -10.37 -20.10 -11.60
C PRO A 285 -11.03 -18.72 -11.77
N GLY A 286 -10.92 -18.15 -12.98
CA GLY A 286 -11.41 -16.80 -13.29
C GLY A 286 -10.53 -15.64 -12.79
N PHE A 287 -9.28 -15.92 -12.40
CA PHE A 287 -8.26 -14.89 -12.18
C PHE A 287 -6.87 -15.41 -12.55
N ASP A 288 -6.32 -14.90 -13.65
CA ASP A 288 -5.00 -15.27 -14.16
C ASP A 288 -4.13 -14.06 -14.58
N GLU A 289 -3.04 -14.33 -15.32
CA GLU A 289 -2.13 -13.29 -15.83
C GLU A 289 -2.85 -12.23 -16.68
N ASN A 290 -3.84 -12.64 -17.48
CA ASN A 290 -4.61 -11.74 -18.33
C ASN A 290 -5.51 -10.83 -17.49
N ASP A 291 -6.23 -11.41 -16.52
CA ASP A 291 -7.07 -10.63 -15.60
C ASP A 291 -6.24 -9.63 -14.79
N LEU A 292 -5.05 -10.04 -14.33
CA LEU A 292 -4.13 -9.18 -13.61
C LEU A 292 -3.64 -8.01 -14.49
N VAL A 293 -3.19 -8.27 -15.71
CA VAL A 293 -2.74 -7.21 -16.64
C VAL A 293 -3.92 -6.29 -16.98
N GLN A 294 -5.11 -6.83 -17.23
CA GLN A 294 -6.29 -6.01 -17.48
C GLN A 294 -6.60 -5.10 -16.30
N ALA A 295 -6.52 -5.61 -15.06
CA ALA A 295 -6.74 -4.81 -13.86
C ALA A 295 -5.71 -3.68 -13.69
N LEU A 296 -4.41 -3.98 -13.85
CA LEU A 296 -3.34 -2.99 -13.68
C LEU A 296 -3.40 -1.87 -14.71
N PHE A 297 -3.80 -2.17 -15.95
CA PHE A 297 -3.90 -1.22 -17.07
C PHE A 297 -5.35 -0.75 -17.33
N SER A 298 -6.24 -0.90 -16.35
CA SER A 298 -7.67 -0.53 -16.47
C SER A 298 -7.98 0.96 -16.24
N GLY A 299 -6.95 1.76 -15.91
CA GLY A 299 -7.10 3.13 -15.41
C GLY A 299 -7.26 3.23 -13.89
N ALA A 300 -7.08 2.14 -13.13
CA ALA A 300 -7.08 2.15 -11.67
C ALA A 300 -5.82 2.82 -11.08
N PHE A 301 -4.71 2.80 -11.82
CA PHE A 301 -3.44 3.38 -11.41
C PHE A 301 -2.90 4.30 -12.50
N THR A 302 -2.24 5.37 -12.07
CA THR A 302 -1.32 6.16 -12.89
C THR A 302 0.08 5.88 -12.36
N VAL A 303 0.81 4.99 -13.05
CA VAL A 303 2.17 4.63 -12.65
C VAL A 303 3.14 5.62 -13.29
N LEU A 304 3.89 6.34 -12.46
CA LEU A 304 4.81 7.39 -12.89
C LEU A 304 6.23 6.86 -13.12
N GLY A 305 6.65 5.84 -12.38
CA GLY A 305 8.01 5.30 -12.47
C GLY A 305 8.03 3.90 -13.05
N ARG A 306 7.79 2.89 -12.19
CA ARG A 306 7.97 1.49 -12.55
C ARG A 306 6.85 0.61 -12.01
N LEU A 307 6.48 -0.39 -12.81
CA LEU A 307 5.71 -1.54 -12.39
C LEU A 307 6.62 -2.77 -12.32
N LYS A 308 6.75 -3.36 -11.14
CA LYS A 308 7.63 -4.50 -10.86
C LYS A 308 6.79 -5.73 -10.54
N PHE A 309 7.09 -6.86 -11.17
CA PHE A 309 6.47 -8.14 -10.85
C PHE A 309 7.43 -8.97 -10.01
N VAL A 310 6.96 -9.66 -8.96
CA VAL A 310 7.79 -10.47 -8.04
C VAL A 310 7.05 -11.75 -7.67
N GLY A 311 7.77 -12.87 -7.57
CA GLY A 311 7.20 -14.17 -7.15
C GLY A 311 6.52 -14.96 -8.27
N PHE A 312 6.67 -14.54 -9.53
CA PHE A 312 6.12 -15.23 -10.70
C PHE A 312 7.07 -16.31 -11.21
N THR A 313 6.53 -17.44 -11.65
CA THR A 313 7.28 -18.52 -12.32
C THR A 313 7.78 -18.07 -13.70
N ARG A 314 8.75 -18.77 -14.29
CA ARG A 314 9.28 -18.48 -15.64
C ARG A 314 8.18 -18.41 -16.71
N MET A 315 7.23 -19.35 -16.67
CA MET A 315 6.11 -19.38 -17.64
C MET A 315 5.15 -18.21 -17.46
N GLU A 316 4.81 -17.86 -16.22
CA GLU A 316 3.98 -16.69 -15.92
C GLU A 316 4.66 -15.40 -16.35
N ARG A 317 5.98 -15.26 -16.12
CA ARG A 317 6.77 -14.09 -16.54
C ARG A 317 6.75 -13.88 -18.05
N ARG A 318 6.93 -14.97 -18.84
CA ARG A 318 6.83 -14.92 -20.30
C ARG A 318 5.43 -14.50 -20.76
N ARG A 319 4.38 -15.05 -20.15
CA ARG A 319 2.99 -14.69 -20.48
C ARG A 319 2.67 -13.24 -20.15
N LEU A 320 3.03 -12.77 -18.95
CA LEU A 320 2.87 -11.38 -18.55
C LEU A 320 3.56 -10.43 -19.52
N THR A 321 4.79 -10.75 -19.90
CA THR A 321 5.57 -9.96 -20.87
C THR A 321 4.83 -9.84 -22.20
N ASN A 322 4.34 -10.95 -22.75
CA ASN A 322 3.61 -10.95 -24.01
C ASN A 322 2.30 -10.15 -23.92
N LEU A 323 1.55 -10.29 -22.82
CA LEU A 323 0.31 -9.56 -22.59
C LEU A 323 0.53 -8.04 -22.47
N ILE A 324 1.61 -7.63 -21.80
CA ILE A 324 1.98 -6.23 -21.66
C ILE A 324 2.40 -5.65 -23.02
N LEU A 325 3.24 -6.37 -23.77
CA LEU A 325 3.67 -5.93 -25.11
C LEU A 325 2.49 -5.86 -26.09
N ALA A 326 1.54 -6.79 -26.01
CA ALA A 326 0.34 -6.81 -26.86
C ALA A 326 -0.56 -5.59 -26.66
N ARG A 327 -0.41 -4.83 -25.56
CA ARG A 327 -1.17 -3.60 -25.32
C ARG A 327 -0.72 -2.43 -26.19
N GLN A 328 0.50 -2.47 -26.75
CA GLN A 328 1.06 -1.42 -27.59
C GLN A 328 0.96 0.00 -26.98
N ASP A 329 1.10 0.10 -25.65
CA ASP A 329 1.06 1.39 -24.95
C ASP A 329 2.37 2.16 -25.20
N PRO A 330 2.32 3.36 -25.81
CA PRO A 330 3.52 4.12 -26.16
C PRO A 330 4.30 4.64 -24.93
N CYS A 331 3.65 4.70 -23.76
CA CYS A 331 4.28 5.15 -22.51
C CYS A 331 4.98 4.00 -21.76
N VAL A 332 4.91 2.78 -22.28
CA VAL A 332 5.35 1.55 -21.61
C VAL A 332 6.64 1.02 -22.25
N GLN A 333 7.69 0.91 -21.45
CA GLN A 333 8.96 0.30 -21.86
C GLN A 333 9.28 -0.92 -20.99
N LEU A 334 9.38 -2.09 -21.61
CA LEU A 334 9.81 -3.30 -20.90
C LEU A 334 11.33 -3.28 -20.69
N MET A 335 11.78 -3.37 -19.44
CA MET A 335 13.20 -3.51 -19.13
C MET A 335 13.64 -4.95 -19.39
N ARG A 336 14.53 -5.16 -20.36
CA ARG A 336 15.15 -6.47 -20.62
C ARG A 336 16.15 -6.79 -19.51
N ARG A 337 16.07 -7.98 -18.93
CA ARG A 337 17.14 -8.53 -18.09
C ARG A 337 18.22 -9.14 -18.98
N ARG A 338 19.48 -9.10 -18.52
CA ARG A 338 20.60 -9.77 -19.20
C ARG A 338 20.39 -11.29 -19.29
N ASP A 339 19.70 -11.88 -18.31
CA ASP A 339 19.48 -13.33 -18.23
C ASP A 339 18.40 -13.85 -19.19
N ASP A 340 17.54 -12.97 -19.74
CA ASP A 340 16.55 -13.35 -20.77
C ASP A 340 17.15 -13.40 -22.18
N ALA A 341 18.42 -12.99 -22.34
CA ALA A 341 19.10 -12.97 -23.64
C ALA A 341 19.56 -14.35 -24.13
N GLU A 342 19.63 -15.35 -23.24
CA GLU A 342 20.06 -16.71 -23.60
C GLU A 342 18.92 -17.60 -24.12
N ASP A 343 17.66 -17.13 -24.03
CA ASP A 343 16.46 -17.94 -24.38
C ASP A 343 15.89 -17.68 -25.78
N ILE A 344 16.52 -16.81 -26.58
CA ILE A 344 16.08 -16.51 -27.97
C ILE A 344 16.96 -17.24 -29.02
N VAL A 345 17.97 -17.99 -28.58
CA VAL A 345 18.75 -18.87 -29.46
C VAL A 345 18.64 -20.30 -28.92
N GLY A 346 17.55 -20.97 -29.30
CA GLY A 346 17.30 -22.39 -29.01
C GLY A 346 16.21 -22.93 -29.89
#